data_AF-A0A971YWF5-F1
#
_entry.id   AF-A0A971YWF5-F1
#
_cell.length_a   1.000
_cell.length_b   1.000
_cell.length_c   1.000
_cell.angle_alpha   90.00
_cell.angle_beta   90.00
_cell.angle_gamma   90.00
#
_symmetry.space_group_name_H-M   'P 1'
#
loop_
_entity.id
_entity.type
_entity.pdbx_description
1 polymer ?
#
loop_
_entity_poly.entity_id
_entity_poly.type
_entity_poly.pdbx_seq_one_letter_code
_entity_poly.pdbx_strand_id
1 'polypeptide(L)'
;MKTSFEDTLARHVPPGVDGKRELIWLAVGGALCLLYSLSFFIVYLNHYQALFVWDGTARVLNTEAVMPDFIALLGNSLTGFLILALCLPALIFYHYAYHYRDSMSIYLMKRLPDRWELHRRCISLPFCGILACCGAAFILLLVYFGVYMLLTPSACLAPDQWQKIWIAFLGVVK
;
A
#
# COMPACT_ATOMS: atom_id res chain seq x y z
N MET A 1 29.53 -14.26 6.53
CA MET A 1 29.24 -13.17 7.48
C MET A 1 27.72 -13.06 7.60
N LYS A 2 27.10 -13.82 8.53
CA LYS A 2 25.65 -13.71 8.80
C LYS A 2 25.41 -12.33 9.41
N THR A 3 24.64 -11.49 8.75
CA THR A 3 24.37 -10.14 9.24
C THR A 3 23.43 -10.23 10.44
N SER A 4 23.59 -9.34 11.43
CA SER A 4 22.73 -9.26 12.63
C SER A 4 21.21 -9.25 12.32
N PHE A 5 20.85 -8.86 11.10
CA PHE A 5 19.49 -8.85 10.58
C PHE A 5 18.94 -10.26 10.35
N GLU A 6 19.76 -11.20 9.86
CA GLU A 6 19.33 -12.58 9.60
C GLU A 6 18.99 -13.33 10.90
N ASP A 7 19.73 -13.08 11.98
CA ASP A 7 19.46 -13.68 13.29
C ASP A 7 18.21 -13.09 13.95
N THR A 8 17.91 -11.81 13.69
CA THR A 8 16.68 -11.16 14.19
C THR A 8 15.43 -11.65 13.44
N LEU A 9 15.55 -11.81 12.12
CA LEU A 9 14.52 -12.43 11.27
C LEU A 9 14.29 -13.89 11.65
N ALA A 10 15.34 -14.68 11.85
CA ALA A 10 15.23 -16.09 12.23
C ALA A 10 14.51 -16.31 13.57
N ARG A 11 14.52 -15.31 14.47
CA ARG A 11 13.74 -15.36 15.73
C ARG A 11 12.24 -15.14 15.53
N HIS A 12 11.84 -14.37 14.52
CA HIS A 12 10.44 -14.01 14.28
C HIS A 12 9.74 -14.95 13.29
N VAL A 13 10.49 -15.68 12.47
CA VAL A 13 9.95 -16.64 11.50
C VAL A 13 9.74 -18.00 12.16
N PRO A 14 8.61 -18.71 11.91
CA PRO A 14 8.44 -20.07 12.39
C PRO A 14 9.49 -21.01 11.76
N PRO A 15 10.09 -21.93 12.53
CA PRO A 15 11.08 -22.87 12.01
C PRO A 15 10.44 -23.77 10.95
N GLY A 16 10.97 -23.74 9.73
CA GLY A 16 10.46 -24.49 8.57
C GLY A 16 9.97 -23.62 7.42
N VAL A 17 9.84 -22.31 7.62
CA VAL A 17 9.47 -21.35 6.55
C VAL A 17 10.67 -20.49 6.17
N ASP A 18 10.94 -20.36 4.88
CA ASP A 18 11.99 -19.50 4.34
C ASP A 18 11.57 -18.02 4.42
N GLY A 19 11.64 -17.40 5.61
CA GLY A 19 11.22 -16.01 5.82
C GLY A 19 11.94 -14.99 4.93
N LYS A 20 13.15 -15.30 4.44
CA LYS A 20 13.84 -14.49 3.42
C LYS A 20 13.08 -14.47 2.10
N ARG A 21 12.54 -15.61 1.68
CA ARG A 21 11.81 -15.75 0.42
C ARG A 21 10.50 -14.97 0.49
N GLU A 22 9.79 -15.05 1.61
CA GLU A 22 8.56 -14.27 1.84
C GLU A 22 8.82 -12.77 1.86
N LEU A 23 9.90 -12.33 2.51
CA LEU A 23 10.30 -10.93 2.49
C LEU A 23 10.62 -10.45 1.07
N ILE A 24 11.29 -11.27 0.26
CA ILE A 24 11.54 -10.96 -1.15
C ILE A 24 10.23 -10.86 -1.93
N TRP A 25 9.29 -11.80 -1.75
CA TRP A 25 7.97 -11.72 -2.40
C TRP A 25 7.19 -10.48 -2.00
N LEU A 26 7.20 -10.12 -0.70
CA LEU A 26 6.58 -8.90 -0.20
C LEU A 26 7.27 -7.65 -0.76
N ALA A 27 8.59 -7.63 -0.84
CA ALA A 27 9.36 -6.52 -1.39
C ALA A 27 9.10 -6.35 -2.89
N VAL A 28 9.07 -7.45 -3.66
CA VAL A 28 8.75 -7.43 -5.10
C VAL A 28 7.30 -7.00 -5.32
N GLY A 29 6.35 -7.55 -4.55
CA GLY A 29 4.94 -7.15 -4.60
C GLY A 29 4.75 -5.68 -4.26
N GLY A 30 5.41 -5.20 -3.21
CA GLY A 30 5.41 -3.78 -2.83
C GLY A 30 6.03 -2.89 -3.89
N ALA A 31 7.15 -3.29 -4.50
CA ALA A 31 7.77 -2.55 -5.59
C ALA A 31 6.86 -2.46 -6.83
N LEU A 32 6.18 -3.54 -7.19
CA LEU A 32 5.18 -3.52 -8.28
C LEU A 32 3.99 -2.62 -7.95
N CYS A 33 3.51 -2.63 -6.70
CA CYS A 33 2.45 -1.73 -6.25
C CYS A 33 2.90 -0.26 -6.32
N LEU A 34 4.15 0.04 -5.92
CA LEU A 34 4.74 1.37 -6.05
C LEU A 34 4.82 1.81 -7.52
N LEU A 35 5.31 0.94 -8.42
CA LEU A 35 5.35 1.24 -9.85
C LEU A 35 3.95 1.48 -10.42
N TYR A 36 2.97 0.67 -10.02
CA TYR A 36 1.58 0.88 -10.42
C TYR A 36 1.03 2.21 -9.88
N SER A 37 1.39 2.62 -8.66
CA SER A 37 0.95 3.89 -8.09
C SER A 37 1.47 5.11 -8.86
N LEU A 38 2.60 5.00 -9.56
CA LEU A 38 3.10 6.07 -10.45
C LEU A 38 2.15 6.38 -11.62
N SER A 39 1.21 5.49 -11.95
CA SER A 39 0.13 5.80 -12.89
C SER A 39 -0.64 7.07 -12.52
N PHE A 40 -0.75 7.39 -11.23
CA PHE A 40 -1.35 8.63 -10.73
C PHE A 40 -0.67 9.87 -11.35
N PHE A 41 0.67 9.91 -11.39
CA PHE A 41 1.39 11.03 -11.96
C PHE A 41 1.14 11.20 -13.45
N ILE A 42 0.99 10.08 -14.18
CA ILE A 42 0.70 10.12 -15.62
C ILE A 42 -0.68 10.73 -15.86
N VAL A 43 -1.69 10.26 -15.12
CA VAL A 43 -3.06 10.79 -15.22
C VAL A 43 -3.11 12.26 -14.78
N TYR A 44 -2.46 12.59 -13.66
CA TYR A 44 -2.35 13.95 -13.15
C TYR A 44 -1.71 14.89 -14.18
N LEU A 45 -0.57 14.52 -14.77
CA LEU A 45 0.13 15.33 -15.76
C LEU A 45 -0.69 15.54 -17.03
N ASN A 46 -1.43 14.52 -17.49
CA ASN A 46 -2.31 14.66 -18.64
C ASN A 46 -3.42 15.69 -18.39
N HIS A 47 -4.07 15.64 -17.22
CA HIS A 47 -5.09 16.62 -16.84
C HIS A 47 -4.50 18.01 -16.58
N TYR A 48 -3.32 18.07 -15.98
CA TYR A 48 -2.60 19.32 -15.77
C TYR A 48 -2.22 19.99 -17.10
N GLN A 49 -1.77 19.23 -18.09
CA GLN A 49 -1.48 19.75 -19.43
C GLN A 49 -2.74 20.24 -20.15
N ALA A 50 -3.88 19.57 -19.97
CA ALA A 50 -5.16 19.99 -20.54
C ALA A 50 -5.64 21.35 -19.98
N LEU A 51 -5.10 21.79 -18.84
CA LEU A 51 -5.39 23.09 -18.24
C LEU A 51 -4.71 24.26 -18.97
N PHE A 52 -3.67 23.98 -19.76
CA PHE A 52 -2.94 24.99 -20.52
C PHE A 52 -3.41 25.01 -21.97
N VAL A 53 -3.98 26.13 -22.38
CA VAL A 53 -4.32 26.38 -23.79
C VAL A 53 -3.14 27.09 -24.45
N TRP A 54 -2.86 26.71 -25.70
CA TRP A 54 -1.81 27.33 -26.50
C TRP A 54 -2.38 28.52 -27.26
N ASP A 55 -2.03 29.75 -26.85
CA ASP A 55 -2.53 30.98 -27.46
C ASP A 55 -1.57 31.51 -28.56
N GLY A 56 -0.89 30.58 -29.26
CA GLY A 56 0.06 30.88 -30.34
C GLY A 56 1.43 31.42 -29.91
N THR A 57 1.55 32.06 -28.74
CA THR A 57 2.81 32.68 -28.27
C THR A 57 3.28 32.21 -26.89
N ALA A 58 2.36 31.85 -25.99
CA ALA A 58 2.67 31.30 -24.66
C ALA A 58 1.60 30.30 -24.20
N ARG A 59 1.93 29.47 -23.20
CA ARG A 59 0.95 28.65 -22.47
C ARG A 59 0.19 29.55 -21.51
N VAL A 60 -1.09 29.78 -21.78
CA VAL A 60 -1.98 30.54 -20.89
C VAL A 60 -2.86 29.55 -20.12
N LEU A 61 -3.01 29.81 -18.82
CA LEU A 61 -3.88 29.03 -17.95
C LEU A 61 -5.33 29.32 -18.34
N ASN A 62 -6.10 28.29 -18.72
CA ASN A 62 -7.51 28.46 -18.97
C ASN A 62 -8.27 28.52 -17.64
N THR A 63 -8.70 29.72 -17.24
CA THR A 63 -9.44 29.94 -15.99
C THR A 63 -10.85 29.32 -15.99
N GLU A 64 -11.37 28.90 -17.15
CA GLU A 64 -12.64 28.18 -17.26
C GLU A 64 -12.47 26.66 -17.06
N ALA A 65 -11.24 26.15 -17.15
CA ALA A 65 -10.95 24.74 -16.96
C ALA A 65 -10.78 24.44 -15.46
N VAL A 66 -11.56 23.47 -14.98
CA VAL A 66 -11.54 23.01 -13.58
C VAL A 66 -10.79 21.68 -13.50
N MET A 67 -9.87 21.57 -12.55
CA MET A 67 -9.15 20.33 -12.29
C MET A 67 -10.12 19.27 -11.77
N PRO A 68 -10.10 18.02 -12.30
CA PRO A 68 -10.94 16.95 -11.77
C PRO A 68 -10.61 16.67 -10.30
N ASP A 69 -11.60 16.13 -9.59
CA ASP A 69 -11.51 15.84 -8.16
C ASP A 69 -10.37 14.86 -7.85
N PHE A 70 -9.72 15.05 -6.70
CA PHE A 70 -8.60 14.23 -6.28
C PHE A 70 -8.93 12.73 -6.24
N ILE A 71 -10.15 12.36 -5.82
CA ILE A 71 -10.60 10.97 -5.79
C ILE A 71 -10.72 10.36 -7.19
N ALA A 72 -11.17 11.15 -8.18
CA ALA A 72 -11.25 10.70 -9.56
C ALA A 72 -9.85 10.48 -10.16
N LEU A 73 -8.88 11.34 -9.80
CA LEU A 73 -7.48 11.19 -10.19
C LEU A 73 -6.79 10.02 -9.48
N LEU A 74 -7.09 9.82 -8.20
CA LEU A 74 -6.55 8.73 -7.40
C LEU A 74 -7.04 7.37 -7.92
N GLY A 75 -8.31 7.32 -8.35
CA GLY A 75 -8.92 6.20 -9.06
C GLY A 75 -8.49 4.85 -8.50
N ASN A 76 -7.83 4.06 -9.35
CA ASN A 76 -7.36 2.73 -8.98
C ASN A 76 -5.90 2.68 -8.51
N SER A 77 -5.15 3.79 -8.48
CA SER A 77 -3.69 3.78 -8.27
C SER A 77 -3.26 3.14 -6.94
N LEU A 78 -4.11 3.15 -5.90
CA LEU A 78 -3.83 2.51 -4.61
C LEU A 78 -4.43 1.09 -4.46
N THR A 79 -5.20 0.61 -5.44
CA THR A 79 -5.83 -0.72 -5.38
C THR A 79 -4.82 -1.84 -5.29
N GLY A 80 -3.63 -1.70 -5.89
CA GLY A 80 -2.54 -2.68 -5.78
C GLY A 80 -2.14 -2.94 -4.32
N PHE A 81 -2.00 -1.89 -3.51
CA PHE A 81 -1.70 -2.04 -2.09
C PHE A 81 -2.83 -2.69 -1.30
N LEU A 82 -4.09 -2.41 -1.66
CA LEU A 82 -5.25 -3.04 -1.03
C LEU A 82 -5.32 -4.53 -1.36
N ILE A 83 -5.09 -4.91 -2.62
CA ILE A 83 -5.05 -6.32 -3.05
C ILE A 83 -3.93 -7.05 -2.33
N LEU A 84 -2.72 -6.46 -2.30
CA LEU A 84 -1.58 -7.03 -1.59
C LEU A 84 -1.94 -7.23 -0.11
N ALA A 85 -2.42 -6.19 0.57
CA ALA A 85 -2.83 -6.27 1.98
C ALA A 85 -3.91 -7.32 2.23
N LEU A 86 -4.82 -7.57 1.28
CA LEU A 86 -5.86 -8.60 1.39
C LEU A 86 -5.32 -10.03 1.15
N CYS A 87 -4.26 -10.17 0.35
CA CYS A 87 -3.59 -11.46 0.13
C CYS A 87 -2.78 -11.94 1.35
N LEU A 88 -2.24 -11.03 2.18
CA LEU A 88 -1.44 -11.38 3.35
C LEU A 88 -2.22 -12.19 4.42
N PRO A 89 -3.49 -11.88 4.75
CA PRO A 89 -4.33 -12.73 5.59
C PRO A 89 -4.52 -14.15 5.03
N ALA A 90 -4.68 -14.30 3.71
CA ALA A 90 -4.79 -15.62 3.10
C ALA A 90 -3.51 -16.46 3.31
N LEU A 91 -2.34 -15.82 3.29
CA LEU A 91 -1.08 -16.47 3.66
C LEU A 91 -1.07 -16.91 5.13
N ILE A 92 -1.60 -16.11 6.07
CA ILE A 92 -1.75 -16.52 7.49
C ILE A 92 -2.53 -17.84 7.58
N PHE A 93 -3.67 -17.93 6.89
CA PHE A 93 -4.49 -19.15 6.87
C PHE A 93 -3.76 -20.32 6.22
N TYR A 94 -3.01 -20.07 5.14
CA TYR A 94 -2.19 -21.09 4.48
C TYR A 94 -1.10 -21.62 5.42
N HIS A 95 -0.36 -20.76 6.11
CA HIS A 95 0.65 -21.16 7.10
C HIS A 95 0.03 -21.98 8.22
N TYR A 96 -1.16 -21.58 8.70
CA TYR A 96 -1.87 -22.32 9.74
C TYR A 96 -2.28 -23.72 9.25
N ALA A 97 -2.84 -23.82 8.05
CA ALA A 97 -3.25 -25.10 7.45
C ALA A 97 -2.06 -26.01 7.12
N TYR A 98 -0.96 -25.45 6.64
CA TYR A 98 0.28 -26.17 6.33
C TYR A 98 0.90 -26.76 7.61
N HIS A 99 1.01 -25.95 8.67
CA HIS A 99 1.49 -26.43 9.95
C HIS A 99 0.59 -27.52 10.54
N TYR A 100 -0.73 -27.44 10.36
CA TYR A 100 -1.69 -28.44 10.87
C TYR A 100 -1.66 -29.76 10.09
N ARG A 101 -1.29 -29.74 8.80
CA ARG A 101 -1.30 -30.92 7.92
C ARG A 101 0.02 -31.68 7.89
N ASP A 102 1.17 -31.00 7.93
CA ASP A 102 2.39 -31.63 7.40
C ASP A 102 3.71 -31.20 8.06
N SER A 103 3.83 -31.31 9.40
CA SER A 103 5.19 -31.22 9.95
C SER A 103 5.42 -31.97 11.25
N MET A 104 6.51 -32.75 11.28
CA MET A 104 7.23 -33.15 12.49
C MET A 104 7.52 -31.95 13.44
N SER A 105 7.42 -30.70 12.96
CA SER A 105 7.53 -29.48 13.77
C SER A 105 6.42 -29.34 14.82
N ILE A 106 5.23 -29.91 14.62
CA ILE A 106 4.18 -29.97 15.66
C ILE A 106 4.70 -30.68 16.91
N TYR A 107 5.49 -31.73 16.74
CA TYR A 107 6.04 -32.48 17.87
C TYR A 107 7.14 -31.69 18.61
N LEU A 108 7.94 -30.90 17.89
CA LEU A 108 8.91 -29.96 18.48
C LEU A 108 8.18 -28.83 19.24
N MET A 109 7.12 -28.28 18.63
CA MET A 109 6.30 -27.19 19.17
C MET A 109 5.50 -27.61 20.41
N LYS A 110 4.98 -28.85 20.44
CA LYS A 110 4.29 -29.42 21.63
C LYS A 110 5.19 -29.50 22.87
N ARG A 111 6.51 -29.46 22.69
CA ARG A 111 7.51 -29.52 23.76
C ARG A 111 7.88 -28.13 24.32
N LEU A 112 7.50 -27.06 23.63
CA LEU A 112 7.68 -25.70 24.16
C LEU A 112 6.68 -25.46 25.29
N PRO A 113 7.11 -24.81 26.39
CA PRO A 113 6.24 -24.52 27.53
C PRO A 113 5.09 -23.57 27.17
N ASP A 114 5.25 -22.75 26.13
CA ASP A 114 4.22 -21.82 25.64
C ASP A 114 3.67 -22.24 24.28
N ARG A 115 2.34 -22.46 24.23
CA ARG A 115 1.60 -22.90 23.05
C ARG A 115 1.29 -21.74 22.09
N TRP A 116 1.44 -20.49 22.57
CA TRP A 116 1.13 -19.28 21.80
C TRP A 116 2.30 -18.76 20.97
N GLU A 117 3.53 -19.24 21.20
CA GLU A 117 4.69 -18.79 20.44
C GLU A 117 4.57 -19.08 18.94
N LEU A 118 3.97 -20.21 18.55
CA LEU A 118 3.71 -20.53 17.14
C LEU A 118 2.80 -19.48 16.49
N HIS A 119 1.71 -19.14 17.17
CA HIS A 119 0.73 -18.19 16.64
C HIS A 119 1.34 -16.80 16.54
N ARG A 120 2.09 -16.37 17.55
CA ARG A 120 2.80 -15.09 17.52
C ARG A 120 3.79 -15.01 16.36
N ARG A 121 4.57 -16.06 16.11
CA ARG A 121 5.54 -16.08 15.01
C ARG A 121 4.86 -16.09 13.63
N CYS A 122 3.86 -16.96 13.43
CA CYS A 122 3.12 -17.06 12.16
C CYS A 122 2.31 -15.79 11.82
N ILE A 123 1.83 -15.06 12.83
CA ILE A 123 1.05 -13.83 12.61
C ILE A 123 1.97 -12.60 12.52
N SER A 124 3.09 -12.57 13.24
CA SER A 124 3.95 -11.37 13.32
C SER A 124 4.43 -10.88 11.95
N LEU A 125 4.92 -11.79 11.11
CA LEU A 125 5.48 -11.45 9.80
C LEU A 125 4.43 -10.92 8.81
N PRO A 126 3.30 -11.61 8.58
CA PRO A 126 2.23 -11.07 7.74
C PRO A 126 1.54 -9.85 8.35
N PHE A 127 1.43 -9.76 9.68
CA PHE A 127 0.87 -8.56 10.32
C PHE A 127 1.77 -7.33 10.13
N CYS A 128 3.09 -7.49 10.28
CA CYS A 128 4.05 -6.44 9.94
C CYS A 128 3.98 -6.07 8.45
N GLY A 129 3.78 -7.05 7.56
CA GLY A 129 3.58 -6.81 6.13
C GLY A 129 2.31 -5.99 5.84
N ILE A 130 1.18 -6.32 6.49
CA ILE A 130 -0.08 -5.58 6.35
C ILE A 130 0.11 -4.14 6.85
N LEU A 131 0.69 -3.96 8.04
CA LEU A 131 0.96 -2.64 8.58
C LEU A 131 1.88 -1.81 7.67
N ALA A 132 2.91 -2.43 7.10
CA ALA A 132 3.80 -1.77 6.15
C ALA A 132 3.04 -1.36 4.87
N CYS A 133 2.18 -2.22 4.32
CA CYS A 133 1.36 -1.90 3.14
C CYS A 133 0.37 -0.77 3.42
N CYS A 134 -0.36 -0.82 4.54
CA CYS A 134 -1.28 0.22 4.96
C CYS A 134 -0.56 1.56 5.21
N GLY A 135 0.59 1.52 5.89
CA GLY A 135 1.41 2.70 6.13
C GLY A 135 1.95 3.31 4.84
N ALA A 136 2.46 2.49 3.92
CA ALA A 136 2.92 2.95 2.61
C ALA A 136 1.79 3.59 1.79
N ALA A 137 0.62 2.94 1.73
CA ALA A 137 -0.54 3.49 1.03
C ALA A 137 -1.00 4.83 1.62
N PHE A 138 -1.01 4.96 2.95
CA PHE A 138 -1.35 6.21 3.64
C PHE A 138 -0.36 7.34 3.35
N ILE A 139 0.94 7.04 3.41
CA ILE A 139 2.00 8.01 3.08
C ILE A 139 1.87 8.47 1.62
N LEU A 140 1.68 7.54 0.68
CA LEU A 140 1.50 7.87 -0.73
C LEU A 140 0.27 8.74 -0.96
N LEU A 141 -0.85 8.43 -0.30
CA LEU A 141 -2.06 9.25 -0.37
C LEU A 141 -1.77 10.69 0.07
N LEU A 142 -1.10 10.87 1.22
CA LEU A 142 -0.73 12.20 1.71
C LEU A 142 0.22 12.93 0.77
N VAL A 143 1.21 12.23 0.20
CA VAL A 143 2.14 12.80 -0.77
C VAL A 143 1.40 13.25 -2.03
N TYR A 144 0.52 12.41 -2.59
CA TYR A 144 -0.25 12.73 -3.79
C TYR A 144 -1.23 13.89 -3.54
N PHE A 145 -1.86 13.91 -2.38
CA PHE A 145 -2.74 15.01 -1.98
C PHE A 145 -1.95 16.32 -1.81
N GLY A 146 -0.77 16.27 -1.18
CA GLY A 146 0.12 17.41 -1.03
C GLY A 146 0.60 17.95 -2.39
N VAL A 147 1.02 17.05 -3.29
CA VAL A 147 1.41 17.40 -4.67
C VAL A 147 0.24 18.06 -5.41
N TYR A 148 -0.97 17.49 -5.31
CA TYR A 148 -2.17 18.05 -5.92
C TYR A 148 -2.47 19.47 -5.39
N MET A 149 -2.39 19.70 -4.08
CA MET A 149 -2.65 21.01 -3.48
C MET A 149 -1.56 22.05 -3.75
N LEU A 150 -0.30 21.65 -3.84
CA LEU A 150 0.83 22.57 -4.06
C LEU A 150 0.99 22.99 -5.52
N LEU A 151 0.75 22.07 -6.47
CA LEU A 151 0.96 22.33 -7.89
C LEU A 151 -0.28 22.88 -8.59
N THR A 152 -1.49 22.61 -8.09
CA THR A 152 -2.72 23.07 -8.73
C THR A 152 -2.98 24.53 -8.33
N PRO A 153 -3.03 25.47 -9.28
CA PRO A 153 -3.31 26.88 -8.97
C PRO A 153 -4.73 27.03 -8.41
N SER A 154 -4.89 27.89 -7.40
CA SER A 154 -6.15 28.08 -6.66
C SER A 154 -7.34 28.48 -7.55
N ALA A 155 -7.08 29.07 -8.71
CA ALA A 155 -8.11 29.46 -9.69
C ALA A 155 -8.83 28.26 -10.34
N CYS A 156 -8.20 27.09 -10.41
CA CYS A 156 -8.72 25.90 -11.09
C CYS A 156 -9.06 24.76 -10.11
N LEU A 157 -8.96 25.03 -8.81
CA LEU A 157 -9.11 24.05 -7.74
C LEU A 157 -10.59 23.93 -7.37
N ALA A 158 -11.18 22.76 -7.55
CA ALA A 158 -12.57 22.54 -7.18
C ALA A 158 -12.74 22.64 -5.64
N PRO A 159 -13.78 23.33 -5.14
CA PRO A 159 -13.97 23.53 -3.70
C PRO A 159 -14.19 22.21 -2.94
N ASP A 160 -13.86 22.21 -1.66
CA ASP A 160 -14.13 21.13 -0.69
C ASP A 160 -13.53 19.74 -0.99
N GLN A 161 -12.32 19.69 -1.57
CA GLN A 161 -11.60 18.43 -1.83
C GLN A 161 -11.45 17.53 -0.59
N TRP A 162 -11.21 18.13 0.58
CA TRP A 162 -11.07 17.36 1.83
C TRP A 162 -12.36 16.64 2.23
N GLN A 163 -13.51 17.31 2.10
CA GLN A 163 -14.81 16.69 2.40
C GLN A 163 -15.13 15.58 1.41
N LYS A 164 -14.77 15.75 0.13
CA LYS A 164 -14.96 14.71 -0.90
C LYS A 164 -14.17 13.42 -0.58
N ILE A 165 -12.97 13.55 -0.01
CA ILE A 165 -12.18 12.39 0.46
C ILE A 165 -12.92 11.67 1.60
N TRP A 166 -13.44 12.42 2.58
CA TRP A 166 -14.20 11.82 3.68
C TRP A 166 -15.49 11.15 3.21
N ILE A 167 -16.20 11.76 2.25
CA ILE A 167 -17.41 11.18 1.66
C ILE A 167 -17.06 9.89 0.92
N ALA A 168 -15.99 9.88 0.12
CA ALA A 168 -15.57 8.68 -0.59
C ALA A 168 -15.14 7.54 0.35
N PHE A 169 -14.52 7.87 1.48
CA PHE A 169 -14.00 6.86 2.42
C PHE A 169 -15.05 6.37 3.42
N LEU A 170 -15.87 7.26 3.98
CA LEU A 170 -16.84 6.94 5.03
C LEU A 170 -18.27 6.74 4.48
N GLY A 171 -18.54 7.09 3.22
CA GLY A 171 -19.88 7.02 2.66
C GLY A 171 -20.90 7.91 3.41
N VAL A 172 -20.44 8.92 4.15
CA VAL A 172 -21.31 9.82 4.90
C VAL A 172 -21.94 10.79 3.90
N VAL A 173 -23.08 10.35 3.37
CA VAL A 173 -24.09 11.21 2.75
C VAL A 173 -24.63 12.12 3.85
N LYS A 174 -24.50 13.44 3.66
CA LYS A 174 -25.35 14.39 4.38
C LYS A 174 -26.74 14.39 3.75
#